data_AF-A0A3C0W5R4-F1
#
_entry.id   AF-A0A3C0W5R4-F1
#
_cell.length_a   1.000
_cell.length_b   1.000
_cell.length_c   1.000
_cell.angle_alpha   90.00
_cell.angle_beta   90.00
_cell.angle_gamma   90.00
#
_symmetry.space_group_name_H-M   'P 1'
#
loop_
_entity.id
_entity.type
_entity.pdbx_description
1 polymer ?
#
loop_
_entity_poly.entity_id
_entity_poly.type
_entity_poly.pdbx_seq_one_letter_code
_entity_poly.pdbx_strand_id
1 'polypeptide(L)'
;GAIFVGGDNHVLHESHNVPTWVKWAPLIVTLLGTAIAYWLYVVKEGAAKEMPDRKVPLWTFLYNKWFFDELYDAVFVKGAKAIGDFFWKIGDVKIIDGLGPNGAAWASLKSGGWLSRFQSGFVYFYAFVMLIGVAAFLAFAIFTWGA
;
A
#
# COMPACT_ATOMS: atom_id res chain seq x y z
N GLY A 1 -4.93 -36.56 11.23
CA GLY A 1 -4.72 -38.02 11.35
C GLY A 1 -4.26 -38.43 12.73
N ALA A 2 -3.14 -37.90 13.23
CA ALA A 2 -2.50 -38.37 14.46
C ALA A 2 -3.30 -38.22 15.77
N ILE A 3 -4.27 -37.29 15.83
CA ILE A 3 -5.10 -37.05 17.03
C ILE A 3 -6.21 -38.12 17.19
N PHE A 4 -6.55 -38.89 16.15
CA PHE A 4 -7.67 -39.85 16.20
C PHE A 4 -7.24 -41.31 16.45
N VAL A 5 -5.95 -41.66 16.35
CA VAL A 5 -5.47 -43.06 16.30
C VAL A 5 -4.38 -43.36 17.36
N GLY A 6 -4.16 -42.47 18.32
CA GLY A 6 -3.27 -42.77 19.45
C GLY A 6 -3.87 -43.83 20.38
N GLY A 7 -3.06 -44.75 20.92
CA GLY A 7 -3.52 -45.82 21.82
C GLY A 7 -4.25 -45.34 23.09
N ASP A 8 -3.98 -44.09 23.49
CA ASP A 8 -4.64 -43.40 24.60
C ASP A 8 -5.84 -42.54 24.16
N ASN A 9 -6.31 -42.60 22.91
CA ASN A 9 -7.50 -41.85 22.47
C ASN A 9 -8.78 -42.65 22.70
N HIS A 10 -9.46 -42.31 23.79
CA HIS A 10 -10.74 -42.90 24.21
C HIS A 10 -11.94 -42.02 23.80
N VAL A 11 -11.71 -40.89 23.13
CA VAL A 11 -12.75 -39.93 22.70
C VAL A 11 -13.89 -40.58 21.91
N LEU A 12 -13.58 -41.49 20.99
CA LEU A 12 -14.61 -42.20 20.21
C LEU A 12 -15.37 -43.23 21.07
N HIS A 13 -14.71 -43.88 22.02
CA HIS A 13 -15.35 -44.80 22.95
C HIS A 13 -16.27 -44.04 23.92
N GLU A 14 -15.81 -42.91 24.45
CA GLU A 14 -16.54 -42.02 25.35
C GLU A 14 -17.66 -41.23 24.67
N SER A 15 -17.58 -41.03 23.35
CA SER A 15 -18.65 -40.38 22.56
C SER A 15 -19.99 -41.13 22.61
N HIS A 16 -20.00 -42.40 23.03
CA HIS A 16 -21.25 -43.14 23.25
C HIS A 16 -21.87 -42.87 24.64
N ASN A 17 -21.03 -42.48 25.61
CA ASN A 17 -21.38 -42.20 27.00
C ASN A 17 -21.83 -40.75 27.24
N VAL A 18 -21.93 -39.91 26.20
CA VAL A 18 -22.47 -38.56 26.36
C VAL A 18 -23.90 -38.63 26.89
N PRO A 19 -24.25 -37.76 27.85
CA PRO A 19 -25.60 -37.69 28.40
C PRO A 19 -26.66 -37.57 27.30
N THR A 20 -27.81 -38.22 27.50
CA THR A 20 -28.90 -38.26 26.52
C THR A 20 -29.44 -36.89 26.15
N TRP A 21 -29.42 -35.91 27.07
CA TRP A 21 -29.85 -34.54 26.78
C TRP A 21 -28.97 -33.85 25.74
N VAL A 22 -27.66 -34.15 25.69
CA VAL A 22 -26.74 -33.62 24.66
C VAL A 22 -27.09 -34.20 23.30
N LYS A 23 -27.50 -35.48 23.25
CA LYS A 23 -27.92 -36.13 22.00
C LYS A 23 -29.18 -35.49 21.42
N TRP A 24 -30.10 -35.04 22.27
CA TRP A 24 -31.33 -34.36 21.85
C TRP A 24 -31.17 -32.84 21.66
N ALA A 25 -30.13 -32.22 22.24
CA ALA A 25 -29.94 -30.77 22.21
C ALA A 25 -29.91 -30.18 20.79
N PRO A 26 -29.20 -30.73 19.78
CA PRO A 26 -29.22 -30.20 18.43
C PRO A 26 -30.64 -30.17 17.85
N LEU A 27 -31.42 -31.24 18.01
CA LEU A 27 -32.80 -31.31 17.52
C LEU A 27 -33.68 -30.23 18.16
N ILE A 28 -33.61 -30.10 19.48
CA ILE A 28 -34.41 -29.12 20.23
C ILE A 28 -34.02 -27.69 19.84
N VAL A 29 -32.73 -27.38 19.76
CA VAL A 29 -32.23 -26.04 19.38
C VAL A 29 -32.62 -25.71 17.94
N THR A 30 -32.53 -26.65 17.01
CA THR A 30 -32.99 -26.44 15.63
C THR A 30 -34.48 -26.17 15.58
N LEU A 31 -35.32 -26.98 16.24
CA LEU A 31 -36.77 -26.78 16.26
C LEU A 31 -37.16 -25.44 16.86
N LEU A 32 -36.54 -25.05 17.98
CA LEU A 32 -36.75 -23.75 18.61
C LEU A 32 -36.29 -22.60 17.71
N GLY A 33 -35.09 -22.71 17.12
CA GLY A 33 -34.56 -21.71 16.19
C GLY A 33 -35.46 -21.53 14.96
N THR A 34 -35.96 -22.62 14.39
CA THR A 34 -36.92 -22.59 13.28
C THR A 34 -38.25 -21.99 13.69
N ALA A 35 -38.79 -22.33 14.86
CA ALA A 35 -40.04 -21.75 15.35
C ALA A 35 -39.92 -20.23 15.57
N ILE A 36 -38.81 -19.77 16.15
CA ILE A 36 -38.51 -18.34 16.33
C ILE A 36 -38.38 -17.65 14.97
N ALA A 37 -37.65 -18.23 14.03
CA ALA A 37 -37.50 -17.68 12.68
C ALA A 37 -38.85 -17.60 11.94
N TYR A 38 -39.66 -18.66 12.00
CA TYR A 38 -40.99 -18.68 11.40
C TYR A 38 -41.89 -17.58 11.98
N TRP A 39 -41.87 -17.41 13.30
CA TRP A 39 -42.65 -16.36 13.95
C TRP A 39 -42.19 -14.95 13.54
N LEU A 40 -40.88 -14.71 13.48
CA LEU A 40 -40.31 -13.41 13.10
C LEU A 40 -40.47 -13.04 11.62
N TYR A 41 -40.40 -14.02 10.72
CA TYR A 41 -40.40 -13.76 9.27
C TYR A 41 -41.76 -14.02 8.60
N VAL A 42 -42.59 -14.93 9.12
CA VAL A 42 -43.87 -15.32 8.49
C VAL A 42 -45.08 -14.79 9.27
N VAL A 43 -45.11 -14.96 10.60
CA VAL A 43 -46.28 -14.53 11.40
C VAL A 43 -46.30 -13.03 11.61
N LYS A 44 -45.14 -12.44 11.94
CA LYS A 44 -45.00 -11.01 12.21
C LYS A 44 -44.21 -10.31 11.10
N GLU A 45 -44.82 -10.24 9.91
CA GLU A 45 -44.25 -9.53 8.77
C GLU A 45 -43.89 -8.08 9.16
N GLY A 46 -42.63 -7.69 8.91
CA GLY A 46 -42.12 -6.35 9.24
C GLY A 46 -41.32 -6.25 10.55
N ALA A 47 -41.46 -7.20 11.49
CA ALA A 47 -40.68 -7.17 12.73
C ALA A 47 -39.16 -7.23 12.50
N ALA A 48 -38.73 -8.05 11.53
CA ALA A 48 -37.32 -8.11 11.12
C ALA A 48 -36.87 -6.83 10.37
N LYS A 49 -37.79 -6.11 9.71
CA LYS A 49 -37.49 -4.87 8.98
C LYS A 49 -37.39 -3.64 9.91
N GLU A 50 -38.02 -3.68 11.07
CA GLU A 50 -37.91 -2.64 12.11
C GLU A 50 -36.68 -2.81 13.02
N MET A 51 -36.00 -3.95 12.98
CA MET A 51 -34.79 -4.20 13.78
C MET A 51 -33.62 -3.24 13.47
N PRO A 52 -33.33 -2.90 12.20
CA PRO A 52 -32.29 -1.92 11.85
C PRO A 52 -32.55 -0.52 12.41
N ASP A 53 -33.82 -0.07 12.47
CA ASP A 53 -34.18 1.29 12.90
C ASP A 53 -33.88 1.53 14.39
N ARG A 54 -33.77 0.45 15.17
CA ARG A 54 -33.49 0.50 16.60
C ARG A 54 -32.00 0.71 16.93
N LYS A 55 -31.14 0.89 15.93
CA LYS A 55 -29.69 1.15 16.07
C LYS A 55 -29.00 0.19 17.06
N VAL A 56 -29.38 -1.09 17.01
CA VAL A 56 -28.85 -2.08 17.94
C VAL A 56 -27.38 -2.37 17.58
N PRO A 57 -26.41 -2.20 18.51
CA PRO A 57 -24.99 -2.38 18.21
C PRO A 57 -24.65 -3.77 17.66
N LEU A 58 -25.27 -4.81 18.22
CA LEU A 58 -25.08 -6.20 17.78
C LEU A 58 -25.61 -6.42 16.35
N TRP A 59 -26.74 -5.81 16.00
CA TRP A 59 -27.29 -5.90 14.65
C TRP A 59 -26.34 -5.25 13.65
N THR A 60 -25.90 -4.02 13.91
CA THR A 60 -24.94 -3.31 13.05
C THR A 60 -23.64 -4.08 12.87
N PHE A 61 -23.15 -4.73 13.93
CA PHE A 61 -21.95 -5.55 13.88
C PHE A 61 -22.12 -6.80 12.98
N LEU A 62 -23.20 -7.56 13.18
CA LEU A 62 -23.47 -8.76 12.37
C LEU A 62 -23.85 -8.39 10.93
N TYR A 63 -24.56 -7.28 10.74
CA TYR A 63 -24.98 -6.75 9.44
C TYR A 63 -23.78 -6.34 8.60
N ASN A 64 -22.80 -5.63 9.19
CA ASN A 64 -21.54 -5.29 8.52
C ASN A 64 -20.53 -6.45 8.56
N LYS A 65 -20.98 -7.70 8.69
CA LYS A 65 -20.14 -8.91 8.68
C LYS A 65 -18.89 -8.80 9.58
N TRP A 66 -19.09 -8.30 10.80
CA TRP A 66 -18.00 -8.07 11.76
C TRP A 66 -16.95 -7.03 11.32
N PHE A 67 -17.24 -6.17 10.35
CA PHE A 67 -16.34 -5.14 9.83
C PHE A 67 -14.99 -5.68 9.31
N PHE A 68 -14.89 -6.98 9.05
CA PHE A 68 -13.63 -7.61 8.66
C PHE A 68 -13.22 -7.19 7.24
N ASP A 69 -14.20 -7.07 6.35
CA ASP A 69 -14.01 -6.62 4.97
C ASP A 69 -13.45 -5.18 4.94
N GLU A 70 -14.00 -4.28 5.75
CA GLU A 70 -13.61 -2.88 5.87
C GLU A 70 -12.23 -2.72 6.52
N LEU A 71 -11.95 -3.51 7.56
CA LEU A 71 -10.64 -3.54 8.19
C LEU A 71 -9.57 -4.02 7.19
N TYR A 72 -9.88 -5.05 6.42
CA TYR A 72 -8.98 -5.58 5.41
C TYR A 72 -8.70 -4.56 4.31
N ASP A 73 -9.75 -3.90 3.79
CA ASP A 73 -9.61 -2.83 2.81
C ASP A 73 -8.77 -1.65 3.36
N ALA A 74 -9.05 -1.23 4.59
CA ALA A 74 -8.35 -0.11 5.22
C ALA A 74 -6.86 -0.39 5.46
N VAL A 75 -6.54 -1.58 5.97
CA VAL A 75 -5.17 -1.93 6.38
C VAL A 75 -4.36 -2.45 5.21
N PHE A 76 -4.86 -3.46 4.50
CA PHE A 76 -4.07 -4.16 3.49
C PHE A 76 -4.22 -3.51 2.12
N VAL A 77 -5.44 -3.28 1.64
CA VAL A 77 -5.66 -2.79 0.27
C VAL A 77 -5.15 -1.36 0.13
N LYS A 78 -5.67 -0.45 0.97
CA LYS A 78 -5.25 0.96 0.95
C LYS A 78 -3.81 1.13 1.41
N GLY A 79 -3.36 0.36 2.40
CA GLY A 79 -1.98 0.39 2.88
C GLY A 79 -0.99 0.00 1.78
N ALA A 80 -1.20 -1.15 1.14
CA ALA A 80 -0.33 -1.60 0.04
C ALA A 80 -0.34 -0.62 -1.15
N LYS A 81 -1.53 -0.09 -1.50
CA LYS A 81 -1.65 0.91 -2.56
C LYS A 81 -0.88 2.19 -2.23
N ALA A 82 -1.00 2.72 -1.02
CA ALA A 82 -0.29 3.92 -0.60
C ALA A 82 1.23 3.74 -0.63
N ILE A 83 1.72 2.57 -0.22
CA ILE A 83 3.14 2.21 -0.30
C ILE A 83 3.60 2.16 -1.76
N GLY A 84 2.82 1.51 -2.63
CA GLY A 84 3.10 1.47 -4.08
C GLY A 84 3.15 2.85 -4.71
N ASP A 85 2.17 3.70 -4.41
CA ASP A 85 2.11 5.08 -4.88
C ASP A 85 3.30 5.92 -4.39
N PHE A 86 3.76 5.68 -3.17
CA PHE A 86 4.95 6.34 -2.63
C PHE A 86 6.21 5.97 -3.43
N PHE A 87 6.45 4.68 -3.65
CA PHE A 87 7.61 4.23 -4.43
C PHE A 87 7.55 4.70 -5.88
N TRP A 88 6.37 4.72 -6.50
CA TRP A 88 6.22 5.23 -7.85
C TRP A 88 6.48 6.74 -7.93
N LYS A 89 5.76 7.55 -7.15
CA LYS A 89 5.85 9.02 -7.26
C LYS A 89 7.16 9.59 -6.73
N ILE A 90 7.69 9.03 -5.64
CA ILE A 90 8.92 9.53 -5.03
C ILE A 90 10.13 8.86 -5.66
N GLY A 91 10.12 7.54 -5.80
CA GLY A 91 11.24 6.80 -6.37
C GLY A 91 11.41 7.10 -7.85
N ASP A 92 10.42 6.74 -8.65
CA ASP A 92 10.55 6.81 -10.11
C ASP A 92 10.45 8.26 -10.62
N VAL A 93 9.32 8.91 -10.40
CA VAL A 93 9.05 10.23 -11.01
C VAL A 93 9.95 11.34 -10.45
N LYS A 94 10.26 11.32 -9.15
CA LYS A 94 11.03 12.41 -8.53
C LYS A 94 12.53 12.17 -8.54
N ILE A 95 12.98 10.95 -8.25
CA ILE A 95 14.41 10.65 -8.16
C ILE A 95 14.95 10.23 -9.53
N ILE A 96 14.34 9.25 -10.20
CA ILE A 96 14.86 8.74 -11.48
C ILE A 96 14.66 9.78 -12.59
N ASP A 97 13.43 10.21 -12.84
CA ASP A 97 13.15 11.18 -13.90
C ASP A 97 13.70 12.57 -13.58
N GLY A 98 13.71 12.94 -12.29
CA GLY A 98 14.21 14.23 -11.82
C GLY A 98 15.73 14.37 -11.88
N LEU A 99 16.49 13.32 -11.54
CA LEU A 99 17.96 13.34 -11.63
C LEU A 99 18.50 12.84 -12.97
N GLY A 100 17.70 12.04 -13.69
CA GLY A 100 18.09 11.48 -14.97
C GLY A 100 17.87 12.47 -16.12
N PRO A 101 16.94 12.21 -17.07
CA PRO A 101 16.85 12.99 -18.31
C PRO A 101 16.52 14.46 -18.06
N ASN A 102 15.56 14.74 -17.16
CA ASN A 102 15.12 16.11 -16.91
C ASN A 102 16.17 16.90 -16.11
N GLY A 103 16.86 16.25 -15.17
CA GLY A 103 17.95 16.84 -14.41
C GLY A 103 19.14 17.18 -15.30
N ALA A 104 19.54 16.24 -16.16
CA ALA A 104 20.59 16.47 -17.15
C ALA A 104 20.22 17.58 -18.13
N ALA A 105 19.00 17.57 -18.68
CA ALA A 105 18.52 18.62 -19.58
C ALA A 105 18.51 20.00 -18.91
N TRP A 106 18.04 20.08 -17.66
CA TRP A 106 18.06 21.32 -16.88
C TRP A 106 19.49 21.83 -16.65
N ALA A 107 20.42 20.95 -16.29
CA ALA A 107 21.82 21.31 -16.08
C ALA A 107 22.49 21.80 -17.36
N SER A 108 22.23 21.13 -18.50
CA SER A 108 22.72 21.54 -19.82
C SER A 108 22.16 22.91 -20.22
N LEU A 109 20.86 23.13 -20.06
CA LEU A 109 20.22 24.42 -20.39
C LEU A 109 20.75 25.56 -19.51
N LYS A 110 20.92 25.32 -18.20
CA LYS A 110 21.49 26.31 -17.28
C LYS A 110 22.93 26.66 -17.61
N SER A 111 23.75 25.65 -17.89
CA SER A 111 25.15 25.83 -18.29
C SER A 111 25.25 26.61 -19.59
N GLY A 112 24.46 26.25 -20.61
CA GLY A 112 24.42 26.97 -21.89
C GLY A 112 23.96 28.42 -21.74
N GLY A 113 22.93 28.68 -20.93
CA GLY A 113 22.45 30.04 -20.66
C GLY A 113 23.47 30.90 -19.91
N TRP A 114 24.22 30.30 -18.98
CA TRP A 114 25.31 31.00 -18.30
C TRP A 114 26.46 31.32 -19.26
N LEU A 115 26.88 30.35 -20.08
CA LEU A 115 27.95 30.52 -21.07
C LEU A 115 27.59 31.57 -22.13
N SER A 116 26.33 31.60 -22.57
CA SER A 116 25.82 32.64 -23.48
C SER A 116 25.93 34.04 -22.89
N ARG A 117 25.75 34.22 -21.58
CA ARG A 117 25.91 35.53 -20.93
C ARG A 117 27.37 36.01 -20.86
N PHE A 118 28.34 35.09 -20.85
CA PHE A 118 29.75 35.45 -20.97
C PHE A 118 30.12 36.00 -22.36
N GLN A 119 29.35 35.63 -23.39
CA GLN A 119 29.44 36.23 -24.71
C GLN A 119 28.68 37.57 -24.76
N SER A 120 29.23 38.58 -24.08
CA SER A 120 28.64 39.92 -23.97
C SER A 120 28.77 40.79 -25.23
N GLY A 121 29.50 40.34 -26.26
CA GLY A 121 29.69 41.06 -27.52
C GLY A 121 30.72 42.19 -27.47
N PHE A 122 31.34 42.47 -26.31
CA PHE A 122 32.39 43.49 -26.18
C PHE A 122 33.73 43.00 -26.74
N VAL A 123 34.19 43.59 -27.84
CA VAL A 123 35.44 43.21 -28.54
C VAL A 123 36.68 43.25 -27.61
N TYR A 124 36.75 44.21 -26.69
CA TYR A 124 37.85 44.33 -25.73
C TYR A 124 38.02 43.09 -24.85
N PHE A 125 36.90 42.48 -24.42
CA PHE A 125 36.93 41.28 -23.59
C PHE A 125 37.49 40.08 -24.37
N TYR A 126 37.13 39.95 -25.66
CA TYR A 126 37.68 38.90 -26.52
C TYR A 126 39.19 39.04 -26.71
N ALA A 127 39.69 40.25 -26.95
CA ALA A 127 41.13 40.48 -27.08
C ALA A 127 41.91 40.09 -25.82
N PHE A 128 41.37 40.42 -24.64
CA PHE A 128 41.95 40.05 -23.36
C PHE A 128 41.98 38.53 -23.14
N VAL A 129 40.88 37.83 -23.44
CA VAL A 129 40.80 36.35 -23.33
C VAL A 129 41.80 35.67 -24.27
N MET A 130 41.96 36.18 -25.51
CA MET A 130 42.94 35.64 -26.46
C MET A 130 44.38 35.78 -25.95
N LEU A 131 44.75 36.92 -25.38
CA LEU A 131 46.08 37.15 -24.79
C LEU A 131 46.37 36.12 -23.69
N ILE A 132 45.43 35.93 -22.75
CA ILE A 132 45.56 34.95 -21.67
C ILE A 132 45.66 33.53 -22.23
N GLY A 133 44.83 33.19 -23.23
CA GLY A 133 44.85 31.87 -23.87
C GLY A 133 46.20 31.54 -24.48
N VAL A 134 46.79 32.47 -25.25
CA VAL A 134 48.11 32.29 -25.85
C VAL A 134 49.20 32.16 -24.79
N ALA A 135 49.18 33.02 -23.76
CA ALA A 135 50.14 32.95 -22.66
C ALA A 135 50.06 31.61 -21.91
N ALA A 136 48.85 31.10 -21.64
CA ALA A 136 48.62 29.83 -20.99
C ALA A 136 49.06 28.63 -21.86
N PHE A 137 48.77 28.66 -23.16
CA PHE A 137 49.25 27.62 -24.10
C PHE A 137 50.78 27.58 -24.18
N LEU A 138 51.44 28.74 -24.24
CA LEU A 138 52.90 28.82 -24.24
C LEU A 138 53.49 28.32 -22.91
N ALA A 139 52.91 28.73 -21.78
CA ALA A 139 53.33 28.27 -20.45
C ALA A 139 53.16 26.74 -20.31
N PHE A 140 52.04 26.19 -20.77
CA PHE A 140 51.79 24.75 -20.79
C PHE A 140 52.78 24.02 -21.69
N ALA A 141 53.01 24.51 -22.91
CA ALA A 141 53.96 23.92 -23.85
C ALA A 141 55.39 23.90 -23.30
N ILE A 142 55.84 24.99 -22.67
CA ILE A 142 57.15 25.05 -22.03
C ILE A 142 57.21 24.08 -20.84
N PHE A 143 56.15 23.95 -20.05
CA PHE A 143 56.10 22.99 -18.95
C PHE A 143 56.10 21.53 -19.43
N THR A 144 55.43 21.22 -20.54
CA THR A 144 55.33 19.84 -21.05
C THR A 144 56.51 19.40 -21.92
N TRP A 145 57.13 20.31 -22.68
CA TRP A 145 58.32 20.03 -23.50
C TRP A 145 59.63 20.43 -22.84
N GLY A 146 59.57 21.19 -21.74
CA GLY A 146 60.71 21.54 -20.89
C GLY A 146 60.85 20.59 -19.71
N ALA A 147 61.18 19.34 -20.02
CA ALA A 147 61.99 18.44 -19.21
C ALA A 147 62.90 17.66 -20.16
#